data_AF-A0A259CII7-F1
#
_entry.id   AF-A0A259CII7-F1
#
_cell.length_a   1.000
_cell.length_b   1.000
_cell.length_c   1.000
_cell.angle_alpha   90.00
_cell.angle_beta   90.00
_cell.angle_gamma   90.00
#
_symmetry.space_group_name_H-M   'P 1'
#
loop_
_entity.id
_entity.type
_entity.pdbx_description
1 polymer ?
#
loop_
_entity_poly.entity_id
_entity_poly.type
_entity_poly.pdbx_seq_one_letter_code
_entity_poly.pdbx_strand_id
1 'polypeptide(L)'
;MGMGAAWKHEYGDPEDPKMARILRSYSPFHNIHEGVKYPAFLVTISTKDDRVGAGHARKLVARLKDVGSEHAFLFEDSDGGHGVSDPYKRAALMSRRMGFFLNYLQ
;
A
#
# COMPACT_ATOMS: atom_id res chain seq x y z
N MET A 1 4.75 12.88 7.76
CA MET A 1 5.76 11.80 7.76
C MET A 1 5.41 10.88 8.90
N GLY A 2 5.38 9.55 8.68
CA GLY A 2 4.94 8.59 9.69
C GLY A 2 6.06 8.08 10.60
N MET A 3 5.79 7.03 11.37
CA MET A 3 6.69 6.43 12.38
C MET A 3 7.82 5.55 11.80
N GLY A 4 8.17 5.70 10.53
CA GLY A 4 9.05 4.77 9.81
C GLY A 4 10.43 4.56 10.41
N ALA A 5 11.03 5.59 11.04
CA ALA A 5 12.32 5.49 11.69
C ALA A 5 12.33 4.52 12.88
N ALA A 6 11.19 4.36 13.56
CA ALA A 6 11.06 3.45 14.71
C ALA A 6 11.18 1.97 14.31
N TRP A 7 11.03 1.64 13.03
CA TRP A 7 11.08 0.25 12.54
C TRP A 7 12.43 -0.15 11.96
N LYS A 8 13.45 0.74 12.02
CA LYS A 8 14.81 0.41 11.57
C LYS A 8 15.42 -0.79 12.30
N HIS A 9 15.08 -0.98 13.58
CA HIS A 9 15.56 -2.14 14.33
C HIS A 9 15.01 -3.46 13.79
N GLU A 10 13.77 -3.45 13.28
CA GLU A 10 13.10 -4.65 12.77
C GLU A 10 13.48 -4.92 11.30
N TYR A 11 13.39 -3.90 10.44
CA TYR A 11 13.59 -4.06 9.00
C TYR A 11 15.01 -3.77 8.53
N GLY A 12 15.77 -2.98 9.28
CA GLY A 12 17.07 -2.44 8.89
C GLY A 12 17.03 -0.95 8.52
N ASP A 13 18.21 -0.34 8.53
CA ASP A 13 18.39 1.06 8.13
C ASP A 13 18.62 1.18 6.62
N PRO A 14 17.75 1.87 5.85
CA PRO A 14 17.99 2.10 4.43
C PRO A 14 19.20 2.99 4.12
N GLU A 15 19.75 3.71 5.12
CA GLU A 15 20.98 4.49 4.97
C GLU A 15 22.24 3.61 5.07
N ASP A 16 22.15 2.39 5.61
CA ASP A 16 23.24 1.41 5.56
C ASP A 16 23.22 0.70 4.19
N PRO A 17 24.28 0.78 3.37
CA PRO A 17 24.30 0.17 2.03
C PRO A 17 24.04 -1.33 2.00
N LYS A 18 24.49 -2.08 3.02
CA LYS A 18 24.27 -3.52 3.11
C LYS A 18 22.79 -3.81 3.36
N MET A 19 22.18 -3.08 4.30
CA MET A 19 20.76 -3.25 4.62
C MET A 19 19.88 -2.70 3.50
N ALA A 20 20.23 -1.57 2.88
CA ALA A 20 19.56 -1.02 1.71
C ALA A 20 19.44 -2.03 0.56
N ARG A 21 20.51 -2.80 0.30
CA ARG A 21 20.48 -3.88 -0.70
C ARG A 21 19.48 -4.99 -0.34
N ILE A 22 19.41 -5.37 0.94
CA ILE A 22 18.47 -6.38 1.44
C ILE A 22 17.04 -5.84 1.37
N LEU A 23 16.78 -4.64 1.88
CA LEU A 23 15.48 -3.97 1.81
C LEU A 23 14.98 -3.89 0.37
N ARG A 24 15.86 -3.53 -0.57
CA ARG A 24 15.50 -3.42 -1.99
C ARG A 24 15.15 -4.77 -2.61
N SER A 25 15.73 -5.88 -2.17
CA SER A 25 15.45 -7.20 -2.74
C SER A 25 14.04 -7.70 -2.47
N TYR A 26 13.34 -7.17 -1.47
CA TYR A 26 11.96 -7.54 -1.16
C TYR A 26 10.97 -6.37 -1.15
N SER A 27 11.44 -5.13 -1.24
CA SER A 27 10.58 -3.94 -1.25
C SER A 27 9.51 -4.03 -2.35
N PRO A 28 8.21 -4.03 -2.02
CA PRO A 28 7.16 -4.21 -3.02
C PRO A 28 7.19 -3.16 -4.13
N PHE A 29 7.52 -1.91 -3.79
CA PHE A 29 7.61 -0.82 -4.76
C PHE A 29 8.74 -1.04 -5.79
N HIS A 30 9.90 -1.53 -5.34
CA HIS A 30 11.08 -1.69 -6.20
C HIS A 30 11.03 -2.97 -7.05
N ASN A 31 10.17 -3.93 -6.70
CA ASN A 31 10.04 -5.22 -7.37
C ASN A 31 8.76 -5.30 -8.24
N ILE A 32 8.31 -4.14 -8.75
CA ILE A 32 7.29 -4.07 -9.81
C ILE A 32 7.99 -3.97 -11.17
N HIS A 33 7.74 -4.96 -12.02
CA HIS A 33 8.41 -5.18 -13.29
C HIS A 33 7.45 -5.11 -14.47
N GLU A 34 7.94 -4.64 -15.61
CA GLU A 34 7.20 -4.64 -16.86
C GLU A 34 7.00 -6.06 -17.40
N GLY A 35 5.92 -6.28 -18.15
CA GLY A 35 5.60 -7.58 -18.74
C GLY A 35 5.05 -8.63 -17.76
N VAL A 36 4.99 -8.32 -16.46
CA VAL A 36 4.39 -9.20 -15.45
C VAL A 36 2.88 -8.98 -15.40
N LYS A 37 2.11 -10.07 -15.49
CA LYS A 37 0.67 -10.05 -15.26
C LYS A 37 0.36 -10.03 -13.77
N TYR A 38 0.22 -8.84 -13.23
CA TYR A 38 -0.19 -8.63 -11.84
C TYR A 38 -1.68 -8.95 -11.65
N PRO A 39 -2.09 -9.53 -10.50
CA PRO A 39 -3.50 -9.63 -10.15
C PRO A 39 -4.08 -8.23 -9.95
N ALA A 40 -5.41 -8.12 -9.87
CA ALA A 40 -6.03 -6.87 -9.45
C ALA A 40 -5.60 -6.50 -8.02
N PHE A 41 -5.41 -5.20 -7.76
CA PHE A 41 -5.09 -4.67 -6.44
C PHE A 41 -6.16 -3.68 -5.97
N LEU A 42 -6.60 -3.84 -4.72
CA LEU A 42 -7.29 -2.78 -3.97
C LEU A 42 -6.41 -2.40 -2.77
N VAL A 43 -5.76 -1.24 -2.85
CA VAL A 43 -4.95 -0.69 -1.77
C VAL A 43 -5.81 0.31 -0.98
N THR A 44 -5.96 0.08 0.33
CA THR A 44 -6.75 0.95 1.20
C THR A 44 -5.86 1.67 2.21
N ILE A 45 -6.03 2.98 2.37
CA ILE A 45 -5.23 3.80 3.30
C ILE A 45 -6.04 4.99 3.82
N SER A 46 -5.51 5.72 4.80
CA SER A 46 -6.00 7.04 5.16
C SER A 46 -4.95 8.12 4.90
N THR A 47 -5.39 9.27 4.41
CA THR A 47 -4.56 10.47 4.28
C THR A 47 -3.92 10.88 5.62
N LYS A 48 -4.65 10.66 6.72
CA LYS A 48 -4.27 11.06 8.09
C LYS A 48 -3.61 9.92 8.88
N ASP A 49 -3.25 8.79 8.25
CA ASP A 49 -2.46 7.75 8.91
C ASP A 49 -1.07 8.30 9.28
N ASP A 50 -0.85 8.51 10.57
CA ASP A 50 0.37 9.04 11.18
C ASP A 50 1.38 7.94 11.54
N ARG A 51 0.98 6.66 11.48
CA ARG A 51 1.87 5.52 11.70
C ARG A 51 2.47 5.08 10.38
N VAL A 52 1.64 4.70 9.42
CA VAL A 52 2.03 4.25 8.07
C VAL A 52 1.56 5.27 7.05
N GLY A 53 2.41 6.24 6.72
CA GLY A 53 2.02 7.35 5.84
C GLY A 53 1.53 6.91 4.46
N ALA A 54 0.50 7.59 3.94
CA ALA A 54 -0.17 7.27 2.68
C ALA A 54 0.74 7.24 1.43
N GLY A 55 1.94 7.80 1.51
CA GLY A 55 2.94 7.77 0.44
C GLY A 55 3.31 6.35 0.00
N HIS A 56 3.27 5.34 0.88
CA HIS A 56 3.51 3.94 0.48
C HIS A 56 2.43 3.43 -0.48
N ALA A 57 1.16 3.63 -0.12
CA ALA A 57 0.01 3.19 -0.92
C ALA A 57 -0.05 3.92 -2.27
N ARG A 58 0.11 5.25 -2.26
CA ARG A 58 0.07 6.08 -3.47
C ARG A 58 1.17 5.67 -4.47
N LYS A 59 2.41 5.52 -4.01
CA LYS A 59 3.54 5.10 -4.85
C LYS A 59 3.35 3.68 -5.42
N LEU A 60 2.86 2.75 -4.60
CA LEU A 60 2.62 1.37 -5.04
C LEU A 60 1.62 1.32 -6.19
N VAL A 61 0.46 1.97 -6.02
CA VAL A 61 -0.59 1.98 -7.05
C VAL A 61 -0.14 2.71 -8.31
N ALA A 62 0.55 3.84 -8.18
CA ALA A 62 1.12 4.55 -9.33
C ALA A 62 2.07 3.65 -10.12
N ARG A 63 3.03 2.99 -9.44
CA ARG A 63 3.99 2.12 -10.11
C ARG A 63 3.35 0.90 -10.79
N LEU A 64 2.31 0.31 -10.18
CA LEU A 64 1.55 -0.77 -10.81
C LEU A 64 0.88 -0.29 -12.10
N LYS A 65 0.28 0.90 -12.10
CA LYS A 65 -0.33 1.50 -13.30
C LYS A 65 0.71 1.80 -14.37
N ASP A 66 1.89 2.31 -13.99
CA ASP A 66 2.97 2.62 -14.93
C ASP A 66 3.46 1.40 -15.72
N VAL A 67 3.39 0.19 -15.13
CA VAL A 67 3.76 -1.06 -15.82
C VAL A 67 2.58 -1.76 -16.51
N GLY A 68 1.44 -1.07 -16.64
CA GLY A 68 0.26 -1.58 -17.35
C GLY A 68 -0.68 -2.46 -16.52
N SER A 69 -0.57 -2.44 -15.18
CA SER A 69 -1.57 -3.09 -14.32
C SER A 69 -2.80 -2.19 -14.19
N GLU A 70 -3.75 -2.35 -15.12
CA GLU A 70 -4.94 -1.49 -15.22
C GLU A 70 -5.88 -1.62 -14.01
N HIS A 71 -5.89 -2.78 -13.34
CA HIS A 71 -6.74 -3.06 -12.18
C HIS A 71 -6.06 -2.77 -10.84
N ALA A 72 -5.27 -1.70 -10.76
CA ALA A 72 -4.68 -1.21 -9.52
C ALA A 72 -5.49 0.00 -8.98
N PHE A 73 -6.24 -0.23 -7.91
CA PHE A 73 -7.13 0.76 -7.30
C PHE A 73 -6.58 1.26 -5.96
N LEU A 74 -6.67 2.57 -5.73
CA LEU A 74 -6.41 3.21 -4.44
C LEU A 74 -7.73 3.70 -3.85
N PHE A 75 -8.06 3.23 -2.65
CA PHE A 75 -9.06 3.85 -1.82
C PHE A 75 -8.40 4.56 -0.64
N GLU A 76 -8.48 5.88 -0.61
CA GLU A 76 -7.89 6.71 0.42
C GLU A 76 -8.98 7.49 1.18
N ASP A 77 -9.10 7.24 2.49
CA ASP A 77 -10.03 7.95 3.38
C ASP A 77 -9.38 9.22 3.95
N SER A 78 -9.99 10.39 3.70
CA SER A 78 -9.51 11.69 4.16
C SER A 78 -9.65 11.90 5.68
N ASP A 79 -10.56 11.19 6.35
CA ASP A 79 -10.86 11.38 7.78
C ASP A 79 -10.49 10.18 8.65
N GLY A 80 -9.78 9.22 8.05
CA GLY A 80 -9.25 8.04 8.72
C GLY A 80 -8.13 8.32 9.73
N GLY A 81 -7.52 7.24 10.20
CA GLY A 81 -6.23 7.21 10.90
C GLY A 81 -5.55 5.88 10.58
N HIS A 82 -4.65 5.39 11.43
CA HIS A 82 -4.03 4.09 11.22
C HIS A 82 -5.01 2.91 11.32
N GLY A 83 -6.00 3.05 12.21
CA GLY A 83 -7.14 2.15 12.29
C GLY A 83 -8.34 2.68 11.50
N VAL A 84 -9.43 1.92 11.53
CA VAL A 84 -10.72 2.47 11.11
C VAL A 84 -11.13 3.54 12.14
N SER A 85 -11.07 4.82 11.74
CA SER A 85 -11.34 5.94 12.65
C SER A 85 -12.80 6.04 13.06
N ASP A 86 -13.71 5.58 12.19
CA ASP A 86 -15.15 5.65 12.37
C ASP A 86 -15.79 4.25 12.19
N PRO A 87 -16.39 3.66 13.25
CA PRO A 87 -17.03 2.35 13.15
C PRO A 87 -18.14 2.30 12.09
N TYR A 88 -18.81 3.42 11.80
CA TYR A 88 -19.84 3.49 10.76
C TYR A 88 -19.25 3.39 9.34
N LYS A 89 -18.03 3.88 9.14
CA LYS A 89 -17.30 3.72 7.85
C LYS A 89 -16.78 2.30 7.64
N ARG A 90 -16.68 1.47 8.70
CA ARG A 90 -16.17 0.10 8.61
C ARG A 90 -16.99 -0.78 7.68
N ALA A 91 -18.32 -0.74 7.78
CA ALA A 91 -19.21 -1.54 6.95
C ALA A 91 -19.07 -1.19 5.46
N ALA A 92 -18.96 0.11 5.13
CA ALA A 92 -18.73 0.57 3.77
C ALA A 92 -17.38 0.10 3.21
N LEU A 93 -16.31 0.15 4.02
CA LEU A 93 -14.99 -0.36 3.62
C LEU A 93 -15.01 -1.88 3.39
N MET A 94 -15.70 -2.65 4.24
CA MET A 94 -15.86 -4.09 4.04
C MET A 94 -16.65 -4.40 2.76
N SER A 95 -17.76 -3.69 2.54
CA SER A 95 -18.58 -3.83 1.33
C SER A 95 -17.74 -3.58 0.06
N ARG A 96 -16.90 -2.53 0.06
CA ARG A 96 -15.99 -2.25 -1.05
C ARG A 96 -14.97 -3.39 -1.27
N ARG A 97 -14.38 -3.93 -0.20
CA ARG A 97 -13.42 -5.04 -0.30
C ARG A 97 -14.08 -6.31 -0.86
N MET A 98 -15.30 -6.62 -0.42
CA MET A 98 -16.07 -7.75 -0.93
C MET A 98 -16.45 -7.55 -2.40
N GLY A 99 -16.95 -6.37 -2.75
CA GLY A 99 -17.28 -6.03 -4.14
C GLY A 99 -16.04 -6.11 -5.05
N PHE A 100 -14.88 -5.66 -4.59
CA PHE A 100 -13.63 -5.84 -5.34
C PHE A 100 -13.29 -7.31 -5.54
N PHE A 101 -13.37 -8.14 -4.49
CA PHE A 101 -13.11 -9.57 -4.59
C PHE A 101 -14.01 -10.24 -5.63
N LEU A 102 -15.32 -10.01 -5.57
CA LEU A 102 -16.31 -10.62 -6.47
C LEU A 102 -16.10 -10.21 -7.94
N ASN A 103 -15.65 -8.97 -8.20
CA ASN A 103 -15.57 -8.45 -9.57
C ASN A 103 -14.20 -8.67 -10.23
N TYR A 104 -13.13 -8.86 -9.46
CA TYR A 104 -11.77 -8.84 -9.99
C TYR A 104 -10.88 -10.02 -9.59
N LEU A 105 -11.31 -10.85 -8.62
CA LEU A 105 -10.49 -11.94 -8.07
C LEU A 105 -11.20 -13.31 -8.04
N GLN A 106 -12.39 -13.43 -8.62
CA GLN A 106 -13.08 -14.71 -8.85
C GLN A 106 -12.80 -15.28 -10.24
#